data_AF-A0AB39NWU7-F1
#
_entry.id   AF-A0AB39NWU7-F1
#
_cell.length_a   1.000
_cell.length_b   1.000
_cell.length_c   1.000
_cell.angle_alpha   90.00
_cell.angle_beta   90.00
_cell.angle_gamma   90.00
#
_symmetry.space_group_name_H-M   'P 1'
#
loop_
_entity.id
_entity.type
_entity.pdbx_description
1 polymer ?
#
loop_
_entity_poly.entity_id
_entity_poly.type
_entity_poly.pdbx_seq_one_letter_code
_entity_poly.pdbx_strand_id
1 'polypeptide(L)'
;MDRTDWASLETPSGPGTGEALPTAGMLDPDPVVRSAATDDVLRMVTHQNTIYEATVPVALYVAATLHHPAIAADALGHDADMPPHHPTLVKLLGWLSTTAYDADDECVAHGERHGGESLLGEYEEMRAFRDLRPALFSAVHPLLGHDNAEVRDAAFVAAIPLAEHPVLASHRAELVDHARRLLPTSTDRYNRDRVLDAMKAWGHDTSDLENADDIAARERYARLKAERDSWWTTDGTGGYSEDPPF
;
A
#
# COMPACT_ATOMS: atom_id res chain seq x y z
N MET A 1 -8.50 -19.23 -11.04
CA MET A 1 -9.22 -17.99 -10.69
C MET A 1 -10.30 -17.67 -11.74
N ASP A 2 -10.77 -18.66 -12.50
CA ASP A 2 -11.63 -18.47 -13.68
C ASP A 2 -13.12 -18.26 -13.35
N ARG A 3 -13.41 -17.75 -12.14
CA ARG A 3 -14.78 -17.57 -11.63
C ARG A 3 -15.10 -16.16 -11.18
N THR A 4 -14.13 -15.25 -11.17
CA THR A 4 -14.40 -13.84 -10.87
C THR A 4 -15.01 -13.20 -12.11
N ASP A 5 -16.25 -12.72 -11.99
CA ASP A 5 -16.91 -11.94 -13.03
C ASP A 5 -16.39 -10.49 -12.98
N TRP A 6 -15.19 -10.30 -13.55
CA TRP A 6 -14.50 -9.00 -13.53
C TRP A 6 -15.30 -7.87 -14.16
N ALA A 7 -16.19 -8.16 -15.10
CA ALA A 7 -17.02 -7.16 -15.77
C ALA A 7 -18.13 -6.61 -14.86
N SER A 8 -18.46 -7.34 -13.79
CA SER A 8 -19.51 -6.96 -12.84
C SER A 8 -19.04 -6.07 -11.69
N LEU A 9 -17.73 -5.97 -11.45
CA LEU A 9 -17.16 -5.28 -10.30
C LEU A 9 -16.99 -3.79 -10.54
N GLU A 10 -17.22 -2.98 -9.51
CA GLU A 10 -16.94 -1.55 -9.55
C GLU A 10 -15.44 -1.23 -9.67
N THR A 11 -15.14 -0.20 -10.47
CA THR A 11 -13.80 0.33 -10.72
C THR A 11 -13.85 1.87 -10.67
N PRO A 12 -12.72 2.59 -10.62
CA PRO A 12 -12.68 4.06 -10.70
C PRO A 12 -13.37 4.64 -11.95
N SER A 13 -13.57 3.82 -13.00
CA SER A 13 -14.22 4.24 -14.25
C SER A 13 -15.75 4.07 -14.23
N GLY A 14 -16.32 3.54 -13.13
CA GLY A 14 -17.74 3.29 -12.93
C GLY A 14 -18.15 1.81 -13.09
N PRO A 15 -19.38 1.44 -12.69
CA PRO A 15 -19.89 0.08 -12.84
C PRO A 15 -20.11 -0.30 -14.31
N GLY A 16 -19.75 -1.54 -14.67
CA GLY A 16 -20.04 -2.11 -16.00
C GLY A 16 -19.19 -1.57 -17.17
N THR A 17 -18.12 -0.82 -16.90
CA THR A 17 -17.11 -0.46 -17.94
C THR A 17 -16.06 -1.57 -18.16
N GLY A 18 -16.18 -2.69 -17.43
CA GLY A 18 -15.22 -3.78 -17.43
C GLY A 18 -15.16 -4.53 -18.76
N GLU A 19 -14.26 -4.10 -19.64
CA GLU A 19 -13.43 -5.10 -20.31
C GLU A 19 -12.85 -5.99 -19.20
N ALA A 20 -13.01 -7.31 -19.33
CA ALA A 20 -12.45 -8.25 -18.36
C ALA A 20 -11.01 -7.83 -18.06
N LEU A 21 -10.66 -7.59 -16.79
CA LEU A 21 -9.32 -7.13 -16.43
C LEU A 21 -8.30 -8.03 -17.16
N PRO A 22 -7.43 -7.47 -18.02
CA PRO A 22 -6.57 -8.23 -18.92
C PRO A 22 -5.37 -8.82 -18.16
N THR A 23 -5.65 -9.50 -17.05
CA THR A 23 -4.72 -10.17 -16.14
C THR A 23 -3.85 -11.21 -16.85
N ALA A 24 -4.29 -11.71 -18.01
CA ALA A 24 -3.50 -12.58 -18.89
C ALA A 24 -2.15 -11.96 -19.26
N GLY A 25 -2.11 -10.65 -19.53
CA GLY A 25 -0.86 -9.94 -19.86
C GLY A 25 0.10 -9.88 -18.68
N MET A 26 -0.37 -9.95 -17.43
CA MET A 26 0.49 -9.92 -16.24
C MET A 26 1.36 -11.18 -16.07
N LEU A 27 1.09 -12.23 -16.84
CA LEU A 27 1.89 -13.45 -16.86
C LEU A 27 2.55 -13.70 -18.24
N ASP A 28 2.57 -12.67 -19.10
CA ASP A 28 3.21 -12.76 -20.41
C ASP A 28 4.71 -13.10 -20.22
N PRO A 29 5.29 -14.01 -21.01
CA PRO A 29 6.71 -14.30 -20.94
C PRO A 29 7.60 -13.08 -21.26
N ASP A 30 7.12 -12.13 -22.08
CA ASP A 30 7.84 -10.90 -22.39
C ASP A 30 7.76 -9.92 -21.20
N PRO A 31 8.91 -9.56 -20.58
CA PRO A 31 8.95 -8.63 -19.44
C PRO A 31 8.37 -7.26 -19.73
N VAL A 32 8.46 -6.76 -20.97
CA VAL A 32 7.93 -5.44 -21.34
C VAL A 32 6.40 -5.48 -21.40
N VAL A 33 5.85 -6.49 -22.09
CA VAL A 33 4.40 -6.69 -22.19
C VAL A 33 3.81 -6.90 -20.80
N ARG A 34 4.48 -7.72 -19.99
CA ARG A 34 4.07 -8.02 -18.62
C ARG A 34 4.08 -6.81 -17.71
N SER A 35 5.14 -6.03 -17.76
CA SER A 35 5.27 -4.79 -16.98
C SER A 35 4.17 -3.80 -17.37
N ALA A 36 3.92 -3.59 -18.66
CA ALA A 36 2.88 -2.69 -19.14
C ALA A 36 1.47 -3.15 -18.73
N ALA A 37 1.17 -4.44 -18.91
CA ALA A 37 -0.11 -5.02 -18.51
C ALA A 37 -0.33 -4.93 -16.99
N THR A 38 0.73 -5.07 -16.20
CA THR A 38 0.69 -4.88 -14.75
C THR A 38 0.32 -3.43 -14.41
N ASP A 39 1.00 -2.44 -15.00
CA ASP A 39 0.71 -1.03 -14.74
C ASP A 39 -0.75 -0.67 -15.10
N ASP A 40 -1.26 -1.20 -16.22
CA ASP A 40 -2.64 -0.98 -16.64
C ASP A 40 -3.66 -1.59 -15.68
N VAL A 41 -3.49 -2.85 -15.30
CA VAL A 41 -4.41 -3.54 -14.37
C VAL A 41 -4.43 -2.83 -13.02
N LEU A 42 -3.27 -2.49 -12.46
CA LEU A 42 -3.17 -1.89 -11.14
C LEU A 42 -3.80 -0.48 -11.10
N ARG A 43 -3.59 0.32 -12.16
CA ARG A 43 -4.23 1.63 -12.32
C ARG A 43 -5.75 1.54 -12.45
N MET A 44 -6.28 0.45 -13.01
CA MET A 44 -7.73 0.26 -13.15
C MET A 44 -8.44 -0.12 -11.84
N VAL A 45 -7.70 -0.52 -10.81
CA VAL A 45 -8.31 -0.99 -9.54
C VAL A 45 -7.89 -0.17 -8.33
N THR A 46 -7.17 0.93 -8.55
CA THR A 46 -6.79 1.88 -7.49
C THR A 46 -6.85 3.31 -8.00
N HIS A 47 -7.50 4.19 -7.24
CA HIS A 47 -7.55 5.62 -7.53
C HIS A 47 -7.83 6.39 -6.23
N GLN A 48 -7.10 7.49 -6.00
CA GLN A 48 -7.29 8.42 -4.86
C GLN A 48 -7.45 7.73 -3.49
N ASN A 49 -6.59 6.75 -3.19
CA ASN A 49 -6.59 6.01 -1.92
C ASN A 49 -7.93 5.30 -1.62
N THR A 50 -8.73 5.02 -2.65
CA THR A 50 -10.02 4.33 -2.53
C THR A 50 -9.85 2.86 -2.87
N ILE A 51 -10.44 1.99 -2.04
CA ILE A 51 -10.55 0.55 -2.28
C ILE A 51 -11.89 0.29 -2.98
N TYR A 52 -11.84 -0.30 -4.17
CA TYR A 52 -13.01 -0.66 -4.98
C TYR A 52 -13.30 -2.15 -4.86
N GLU A 53 -14.49 -2.58 -5.27
CA GLU A 53 -14.85 -4.00 -5.30
C GLU A 53 -13.84 -4.84 -6.09
N ALA A 54 -13.30 -4.30 -7.18
CA ALA A 54 -12.27 -4.95 -7.99
C ALA A 54 -10.89 -5.05 -7.30
N THR A 55 -10.59 -4.18 -6.32
CA THR A 55 -9.30 -4.15 -5.63
C THR A 55 -9.06 -5.44 -4.84
N VAL A 56 -10.09 -5.95 -4.16
CA VAL A 56 -10.03 -7.16 -3.32
C VAL A 56 -9.63 -8.42 -4.12
N PRO A 57 -10.33 -8.80 -5.21
CA PRO A 57 -9.94 -9.94 -6.01
C PRO A 57 -8.63 -9.72 -6.77
N VAL A 58 -8.25 -8.49 -7.15
CA VAL A 58 -6.91 -8.24 -7.70
C VAL A 58 -5.83 -8.48 -6.65
N ALA A 59 -6.03 -8.08 -5.38
CA ALA A 59 -5.06 -8.37 -4.32
C ALA A 59 -4.82 -9.87 -4.15
N LEU A 60 -5.87 -10.69 -4.23
CA LEU A 60 -5.76 -12.15 -4.25
C LEU A 60 -5.04 -12.67 -5.49
N TYR A 61 -5.35 -12.13 -6.67
CA TYR A 61 -4.66 -12.47 -7.91
C TYR A 61 -3.17 -12.20 -7.79
N VAL A 62 -2.79 -11.00 -7.34
CA VAL A 62 -1.39 -10.63 -7.11
C VAL A 62 -0.73 -11.60 -6.13
N ALA A 63 -1.34 -11.87 -4.98
CA ALA A 63 -0.79 -12.82 -4.00
C ALA A 63 -0.54 -14.21 -4.60
N ALA A 64 -1.42 -14.69 -5.48
CA ALA A 64 -1.25 -15.98 -6.15
C ALA A 64 -0.15 -15.96 -7.23
N THR A 65 0.18 -14.80 -7.81
CA THR A 65 1.18 -14.67 -8.88
C THR A 65 2.57 -14.30 -8.40
N LEU A 66 2.74 -13.83 -7.15
CA LEU A 66 4.06 -13.45 -6.60
C LEU A 66 5.14 -14.54 -6.75
N HIS A 67 4.74 -15.81 -6.69
CA HIS A 67 5.63 -16.97 -6.83
C HIS A 67 5.58 -17.64 -8.21
N HIS A 68 4.87 -17.04 -9.16
CA HIS A 68 4.76 -17.60 -10.51
C HIS A 68 6.12 -17.54 -11.23
N PRO A 69 6.55 -18.59 -11.94
CA PRO A 69 7.87 -18.64 -12.58
C PRO A 69 8.17 -17.46 -13.51
N ALA A 70 7.18 -16.97 -14.26
CA ALA A 70 7.33 -15.80 -15.12
C ALA A 70 7.63 -14.50 -14.35
N ILE A 71 7.11 -14.37 -13.12
CA ILE A 71 7.37 -13.23 -12.23
C ILE A 71 8.72 -13.39 -11.54
N ALA A 72 9.03 -14.60 -11.04
CA ALA A 72 10.27 -14.87 -10.34
C ALA A 72 11.50 -14.76 -11.25
N ALA A 73 11.40 -15.18 -12.51
CA ALA A 73 12.51 -15.09 -13.48
C ALA A 73 12.91 -13.64 -13.78
N ASP A 74 11.93 -12.73 -13.82
CA ASP A 74 12.13 -11.29 -14.02
C ASP A 74 12.99 -10.65 -12.93
N ALA A 75 12.84 -11.14 -11.69
CA ALA A 75 13.58 -10.63 -10.54
C ALA A 75 15.06 -11.07 -10.52
N LEU A 76 15.44 -12.04 -11.35
CA LEU A 76 16.78 -12.64 -11.41
C LEU A 76 17.60 -12.17 -12.62
N GLY A 77 16.94 -11.69 -13.69
CA GLY A 77 17.58 -11.37 -14.96
C GLY A 77 17.61 -9.89 -15.25
N HIS A 78 18.76 -9.24 -15.05
CA HIS A 78 19.04 -7.98 -15.75
C HIS A 78 19.68 -8.32 -17.10
N ASP A 79 18.90 -8.25 -18.17
CA ASP A 79 19.45 -8.27 -19.53
C ASP A 79 20.09 -6.90 -19.81
N ALA A 80 21.40 -6.89 -20.10
CA ALA A 80 22.18 -5.67 -20.31
C ALA A 80 21.74 -4.90 -21.57
N ASP A 81 21.04 -5.56 -22.51
CA ASP A 81 20.53 -4.95 -23.73
C ASP A 81 19.11 -4.35 -23.54
N MET A 82 18.48 -4.58 -22.39
CA MET A 82 17.17 -4.02 -22.07
C MET A 82 17.28 -2.73 -21.26
N PRO A 83 16.40 -1.74 -21.50
CA PRO A 83 16.31 -0.57 -20.63
C PRO A 83 16.11 -1.00 -19.17
N PRO A 84 16.69 -0.26 -18.19
CA PRO A 84 16.42 -0.52 -16.78
C PRO A 84 14.91 -0.50 -16.54
N HIS A 85 14.39 -1.61 -16.02
CA HIS A 85 13.01 -1.72 -15.60
C HIS A 85 12.98 -2.34 -14.21
N HIS A 86 12.07 -1.86 -13.37
CA HIS A 86 11.83 -2.49 -12.08
C HIS A 86 11.25 -3.87 -12.31
N PRO A 87 11.74 -4.90 -11.60
CA PRO A 87 11.13 -6.22 -11.67
C PRO A 87 9.62 -6.14 -11.44
N THR A 88 8.84 -6.86 -12.23
CA THR A 88 7.39 -6.96 -12.09
C THR A 88 7.01 -7.28 -10.64
N LEU A 89 7.81 -8.15 -10.00
CA LEU A 89 7.66 -8.49 -8.59
C LEU A 89 7.72 -7.27 -7.65
N VAL A 90 8.66 -6.35 -7.87
CA VAL A 90 8.79 -5.11 -7.08
C VAL A 90 7.58 -4.21 -7.27
N LYS A 91 7.07 -4.11 -8.51
CA LYS A 91 5.85 -3.32 -8.80
C LYS A 91 4.62 -3.87 -8.08
N LEU A 92 4.44 -5.19 -8.12
CA LEU A 92 3.33 -5.87 -7.45
C LEU A 92 3.40 -5.68 -5.92
N LEU A 93 4.59 -5.79 -5.33
CA LEU A 93 4.81 -5.57 -3.91
C LEU A 93 4.60 -4.10 -3.52
N GLY A 94 5.07 -3.17 -4.34
CA GLY A 94 4.84 -1.74 -4.15
C GLY A 94 3.34 -1.42 -4.14
N TRP A 95 2.59 -1.93 -5.10
CA TRP A 95 1.14 -1.76 -5.16
C TRP A 95 0.40 -2.40 -3.97
N LEU A 96 0.80 -3.60 -3.56
CA LEU A 96 0.23 -4.22 -2.35
C LEU A 96 0.50 -3.35 -1.12
N SER A 97 1.72 -2.79 -1.01
CA SER A 97 2.08 -1.91 0.10
C SER A 97 1.29 -0.61 0.11
N THR A 98 1.09 0.05 -1.03
CA THR A 98 0.29 1.28 -1.11
C THR A 98 -1.16 0.99 -0.75
N THR A 99 -1.73 -0.04 -1.38
CA THR A 99 -3.15 -0.43 -1.20
C THR A 99 -3.44 -0.88 0.23
N ALA A 100 -2.55 -1.65 0.85
CA ALA A 100 -2.73 -2.11 2.22
C ALA A 100 -2.66 -0.99 3.25
N TYR A 101 -1.91 0.07 2.94
CA TYR A 101 -1.83 1.28 3.76
C TYR A 101 -3.03 2.20 3.54
N ASP A 102 -3.55 2.30 2.32
CA ASP A 102 -4.81 3.03 2.07
C ASP A 102 -5.98 2.40 2.84
N ALA A 103 -5.93 1.08 3.05
CA ALA A 103 -6.84 0.31 3.90
C ALA A 103 -6.42 0.23 5.39
N ASP A 104 -5.63 1.18 5.90
CA ASP A 104 -5.16 1.22 7.30
C ASP A 104 -6.32 1.38 8.31
N ASP A 105 -6.08 0.85 9.51
CA ASP A 105 -6.94 0.91 10.69
C ASP A 105 -7.29 2.36 11.09
N GLU A 106 -6.39 3.35 10.91
CA GLU A 106 -6.70 4.75 11.20
C GLU A 106 -7.71 5.33 10.21
N CYS A 107 -7.61 4.99 8.91
CA CYS A 107 -8.56 5.40 7.88
C CYS A 107 -9.97 4.90 8.18
N VAL A 108 -10.10 3.62 8.55
CA VAL A 108 -11.39 3.03 8.93
C VAL A 108 -11.92 3.65 10.23
N ALA A 109 -11.08 3.81 11.26
CA ALA A 109 -11.50 4.38 12.53
C ALA A 109 -11.91 5.86 12.41
N HIS A 110 -11.23 6.63 11.54
CA HIS A 110 -11.64 8.00 11.22
C HIS A 110 -13.00 8.01 10.52
N GLY A 111 -13.17 7.09 9.57
CA GLY A 111 -14.38 6.87 8.82
C GLY A 111 -15.60 6.50 9.65
N GLU A 112 -15.48 5.49 10.51
CA GLU A 112 -16.56 5.05 11.40
C GLU A 112 -17.00 6.12 12.40
N ARG A 113 -16.09 7.04 12.78
CA ARG A 113 -16.38 8.14 13.69
C ARG A 113 -17.10 9.31 13.04
N HIS A 114 -16.92 9.53 11.74
CA HIS A 114 -17.35 10.76 11.06
C HIS A 114 -18.18 10.54 9.79
N GLY A 115 -18.30 9.29 9.31
CA GLY A 115 -18.99 8.94 8.08
C GLY A 115 -20.47 8.62 8.31
N GLY A 116 -21.34 9.20 7.47
CA GLY A 116 -22.75 8.81 7.37
C GLY A 116 -22.96 7.50 6.60
N GLU A 117 -24.21 7.06 6.46
CA GLU A 117 -24.58 5.77 5.83
C GLU A 117 -23.99 5.55 4.42
N SER A 118 -23.74 6.62 3.65
CA SER A 118 -23.15 6.55 2.30
C SER A 118 -21.67 6.15 2.28
N LEU A 119 -20.92 6.37 3.35
CA LEU A 119 -19.51 5.96 3.45
C LEU A 119 -19.38 4.49 3.92
N LEU A 120 -20.47 3.87 4.38
CA LEU A 120 -20.49 2.47 4.82
C LEU A 120 -20.18 1.47 3.70
N GLY A 121 -20.52 1.83 2.45
CA GLY A 121 -20.16 1.05 1.25
C GLY A 121 -18.64 0.93 1.12
N GLU A 122 -17.91 2.06 1.00
CA GLU A 122 -16.44 2.09 0.92
C GLU A 122 -15.74 1.36 2.09
N TYR A 123 -16.38 1.26 3.26
CA TYR A 123 -15.86 0.49 4.39
C TYR A 123 -16.05 -1.02 4.24
N GLU A 124 -16.98 -1.51 3.42
CA GLU A 124 -17.15 -2.93 3.14
C GLU A 124 -15.94 -3.48 2.36
N GLU A 125 -15.51 -2.82 1.29
CA GLU A 125 -14.35 -3.28 0.51
C GLU A 125 -13.04 -3.11 1.30
N MET A 126 -12.91 -2.03 2.08
CA MET A 126 -11.76 -1.87 3.00
C MET A 126 -11.72 -2.99 4.05
N ARG A 127 -12.86 -3.36 4.66
CA ARG A 127 -12.93 -4.48 5.60
C ARG A 127 -12.60 -5.80 4.91
N ALA A 128 -13.16 -6.05 3.73
CA ALA A 128 -12.86 -7.24 2.93
C ALA A 128 -11.37 -7.33 2.61
N PHE A 129 -10.71 -6.23 2.21
CA PHE A 129 -9.26 -6.20 2.00
C PHE A 129 -8.49 -6.52 3.29
N ARG A 130 -8.90 -5.93 4.43
CA ARG A 130 -8.24 -6.15 5.73
C ARG A 130 -8.34 -7.62 6.18
N ASP A 131 -9.46 -8.27 5.94
CA ASP A 131 -9.66 -9.70 6.21
C ASP A 131 -8.73 -10.60 5.38
N LEU A 132 -8.23 -10.11 4.23
CA LEU A 132 -7.25 -10.81 3.42
C LEU A 132 -5.81 -10.66 3.91
N ARG A 133 -5.51 -9.74 4.83
CA ARG A 133 -4.12 -9.47 5.28
C ARG A 133 -3.34 -10.72 5.66
N PRO A 134 -3.90 -11.74 6.36
CA PRO A 134 -3.21 -13.01 6.61
C PRO A 134 -2.83 -13.77 5.34
N ALA A 135 -3.72 -13.83 4.35
CA ALA A 135 -3.45 -14.51 3.08
C ALA A 135 -2.41 -13.76 2.25
N LEU A 136 -2.52 -12.43 2.17
CA LEU A 136 -1.55 -11.58 1.49
C LEU A 136 -0.16 -11.68 2.16
N PHE A 137 -0.12 -11.63 3.49
CA PHE A 137 1.13 -11.78 4.24
C PHE A 137 1.76 -13.14 4.01
N SER A 138 0.98 -14.23 3.98
CA SER A 138 1.51 -15.56 3.67
C SER A 138 2.15 -15.65 2.29
N ALA A 139 1.69 -14.86 1.31
CA ALA A 139 2.29 -14.79 -0.02
C ALA A 139 3.55 -13.90 -0.04
N VAL A 140 3.57 -12.81 0.72
CA VAL A 140 4.71 -11.87 0.79
C VAL A 140 5.86 -12.40 1.65
N HIS A 141 5.56 -13.10 2.74
CA HIS A 141 6.52 -13.52 3.78
C HIS A 141 7.76 -14.25 3.23
N PRO A 142 7.66 -15.20 2.29
CA PRO A 142 8.85 -15.87 1.74
C PRO A 142 9.81 -14.92 1.00
N LEU A 143 9.31 -13.78 0.48
CA LEU A 143 10.10 -12.80 -0.27
C LEU A 143 10.93 -11.89 0.64
N LEU A 144 10.69 -11.90 1.96
CA LEU A 144 11.55 -11.24 2.94
C LEU A 144 12.97 -11.81 2.95
N GLY A 145 13.15 -13.05 2.50
CA GLY A 145 14.44 -13.71 2.37
C GLY A 145 15.05 -13.65 0.96
N HIS A 146 14.48 -12.88 0.03
CA HIS A 146 14.88 -12.91 -1.37
C HIS A 146 16.32 -12.39 -1.59
N ASP A 147 17.05 -12.98 -2.55
CA ASP A 147 18.45 -12.64 -2.85
C ASP A 147 18.58 -11.21 -3.41
N ASN A 148 17.70 -10.84 -4.34
CA ASN A 148 17.58 -9.47 -4.83
C ASN A 148 17.11 -8.52 -3.71
N ALA A 149 17.95 -7.53 -3.38
CA ALA A 149 17.68 -6.56 -2.32
C ALA A 149 16.44 -5.71 -2.56
N GLU A 150 16.17 -5.34 -3.81
CA GLU A 150 15.01 -4.52 -4.17
C GLU A 150 13.70 -5.26 -3.90
N VAL A 151 13.65 -6.55 -4.27
CA VAL A 151 12.50 -7.43 -3.97
C VAL A 151 12.32 -7.59 -2.46
N ARG A 152 13.41 -7.83 -1.74
CA ARG A 152 13.39 -7.99 -0.29
C ARG A 152 12.88 -6.74 0.44
N ASP A 153 13.35 -5.57 0.01
CA ASP A 153 12.95 -4.29 0.60
C ASP A 153 11.49 -3.98 0.27
N ALA A 154 11.05 -4.20 -0.97
CA ALA A 154 9.65 -4.04 -1.37
C ALA A 154 8.73 -5.02 -0.60
N ALA A 155 9.14 -6.27 -0.40
CA ALA A 155 8.40 -7.26 0.36
C ALA A 155 8.28 -6.85 1.84
N PHE A 156 9.35 -6.33 2.42
CA PHE A 156 9.34 -5.81 3.78
C PHE A 156 8.38 -4.63 3.92
N VAL A 157 8.43 -3.65 3.02
CA VAL A 157 7.54 -2.48 3.05
C VAL A 157 6.07 -2.88 2.81
N ALA A 158 5.80 -3.90 2.01
CA ALA A 158 4.46 -4.48 1.86
C ALA A 158 3.99 -5.23 3.11
N ALA A 159 4.88 -5.91 3.83
CA ALA A 159 4.54 -6.69 5.01
C ALA A 159 4.11 -5.83 6.22
N ILE A 160 4.56 -4.58 6.30
CA ILE A 160 4.25 -3.66 7.41
C ILE A 160 2.75 -3.47 7.65
N PRO A 161 1.96 -2.93 6.69
CA PRO A 161 0.53 -2.71 6.90
C PRO A 161 -0.26 -4.03 6.99
N LEU A 162 0.25 -5.11 6.39
CA LEU A 162 -0.36 -6.43 6.53
C LEU A 162 -0.27 -6.94 7.99
N ALA A 163 0.85 -6.70 8.67
CA ALA A 163 1.11 -7.12 10.05
C ALA A 163 0.36 -6.32 11.14
N GLU A 164 -0.46 -5.35 10.75
CA GLU A 164 -1.46 -4.74 11.63
C GLU A 164 -2.53 -5.73 12.05
N HIS A 165 -2.88 -6.69 11.18
CA HIS A 165 -3.87 -7.71 11.50
C HIS A 165 -3.45 -8.49 12.77
N PRO A 166 -4.33 -8.64 13.79
CA PRO A 166 -3.94 -9.17 15.11
C PRO A 166 -3.27 -10.55 15.07
N VAL A 167 -3.72 -11.42 14.16
CA VAL A 167 -3.14 -12.77 13.98
C VAL A 167 -1.67 -12.73 13.57
N LEU A 168 -1.22 -11.63 12.93
CA LEU A 168 0.14 -11.47 12.44
C LEU A 168 1.06 -10.71 13.42
N ALA A 169 0.54 -10.32 14.60
CA ALA A 169 1.31 -9.54 15.57
C ALA A 169 2.62 -10.22 16.01
N SER A 170 2.67 -11.56 15.99
CA SER A 170 3.89 -12.32 16.29
C SER A 170 5.04 -12.10 15.30
N HIS A 171 4.74 -11.64 14.08
CA HIS A 171 5.76 -11.39 13.04
C HIS A 171 6.43 -10.01 13.18
N ARG A 172 5.93 -9.11 14.03
CA ARG A 172 6.49 -7.76 14.17
C ARG A 172 7.94 -7.78 14.63
N ALA A 173 8.32 -8.74 15.48
CA ALA A 173 9.71 -8.88 15.93
C ALA A 173 10.67 -9.20 14.77
N GLU A 174 10.25 -10.07 13.84
CA GLU A 174 11.01 -10.37 12.62
C GLU A 174 11.09 -9.13 11.71
N LEU A 175 9.98 -8.43 11.50
CA LEU A 175 9.93 -7.21 10.69
C LEU A 175 10.82 -6.08 11.22
N VAL A 176 10.98 -5.97 12.55
CA VAL A 176 11.92 -5.02 13.17
C VAL A 176 13.37 -5.30 12.78
N ASP A 177 13.75 -6.57 12.62
CA ASP A 177 15.10 -6.90 12.16
C ASP A 177 15.30 -6.55 10.68
N HIS A 178 14.25 -6.63 9.86
CA HIS A 178 14.27 -6.10 8.49
C HIS A 178 14.39 -4.57 8.48
N ALA A 179 13.66 -3.88 9.36
CA ALA A 179 13.72 -2.43 9.49
C ALA A 179 15.15 -1.94 9.78
N ARG A 180 15.83 -2.58 10.73
CA ARG A 180 17.22 -2.26 11.11
C ARG A 180 18.22 -2.50 9.97
N ARG A 181 17.91 -3.37 9.00
CA ARG A 181 18.74 -3.58 7.81
C ARG A 181 18.46 -2.57 6.70
N LEU A 182 17.20 -2.21 6.49
CA LEU A 182 16.78 -1.29 5.42
C LEU A 182 17.14 0.17 5.74
N LEU A 183 16.91 0.62 6.98
CA LEU A 183 17.08 2.02 7.36
C LEU A 183 18.51 2.57 7.17
N PRO A 184 19.60 1.82 7.36
CA PRO A 184 20.93 2.36 7.07
C PRO A 184 21.23 2.54 5.58
N THR A 185 20.55 1.79 4.69
CA THR A 185 20.91 1.71 3.26
C THR A 185 19.91 2.39 2.33
N SER A 186 18.65 2.51 2.74
CA SER A 186 17.60 3.08 1.90
C SER A 186 17.68 4.61 1.83
N THR A 187 17.68 5.13 0.61
CA THR A 187 17.52 6.57 0.30
C THR A 187 16.09 6.93 -0.08
N ASP A 188 15.19 5.94 -0.18
CA ASP A 188 13.79 6.16 -0.51
C ASP A 188 13.06 6.74 0.70
N ARG A 189 12.73 8.03 0.61
CA ARG A 189 12.05 8.78 1.66
C ARG A 189 10.77 8.10 2.13
N TYR A 190 9.97 7.63 1.18
CA TYR A 190 8.66 7.07 1.44
C TYR A 190 8.78 5.75 2.22
N ASN A 191 9.69 4.89 1.80
CA ASN A 191 9.95 3.63 2.49
C ASN A 191 10.51 3.86 3.90
N ARG A 192 11.43 4.82 4.06
CA ARG A 192 11.96 5.18 5.38
C ARG A 192 10.87 5.67 6.33
N ASP A 193 10.01 6.57 5.88
CA ASP A 193 8.90 7.11 6.68
C ASP A 193 7.99 5.99 7.18
N ARG A 194 7.54 5.11 6.27
CA ARG A 194 6.71 3.96 6.63
C ARG A 194 7.35 3.03 7.66
N VAL A 195 8.64 2.76 7.49
CA VAL A 195 9.38 1.86 8.39
C VAL A 195 9.55 2.50 9.78
N LEU A 196 9.91 3.78 9.84
CA LEU A 196 10.07 4.50 11.10
C LEU A 196 8.74 4.61 11.86
N ASP A 197 7.65 4.91 11.16
CA ASP A 197 6.32 5.01 11.76
C ASP A 197 5.83 3.65 12.30
N ALA A 198 6.04 2.58 11.55
CA ALA A 198 5.74 1.22 12.00
C ALA A 198 6.54 0.83 13.25
N MET A 199 7.86 1.10 13.27
CA MET A 199 8.71 0.82 14.43
C MET A 199 8.23 1.58 15.68
N LYS A 200 7.86 2.86 15.54
CA LYS A 200 7.30 3.67 16.62
C LYS A 200 5.97 3.10 17.11
N ALA A 201 5.08 2.72 16.20
CA ALA A 201 3.78 2.11 16.52
C ALA A 201 3.94 0.76 17.26
N TRP A 202 5.01 0.02 16.97
CA TRP A 202 5.35 -1.23 17.68
C TRP A 202 6.14 -1.00 18.98
N GLY A 203 6.40 0.25 19.36
CA GLY A 203 7.03 0.62 20.63
C GLY A 203 8.56 0.59 20.62
N HIS A 204 9.20 0.66 19.46
CA HIS A 204 10.66 0.71 19.33
C HIS A 204 11.17 2.16 19.26
N ASP A 205 12.30 2.42 19.93
CA ASP A 205 13.04 3.66 19.74
C ASP A 205 13.74 3.65 18.38
N THR A 206 13.51 4.70 17.60
CA THR A 206 14.08 4.89 16.26
C THR A 206 15.15 5.97 16.21
N SER A 207 15.46 6.63 17.33
CA SER A 207 16.33 7.82 17.36
C SER A 207 17.71 7.57 16.75
N ASP A 208 18.29 6.39 16.99
CA ASP A 208 19.59 5.97 16.45
C ASP A 208 19.55 5.55 14.97
N LEU A 209 18.36 5.46 14.37
CA LEU A 209 18.13 5.01 13.00
C LEU A 209 17.65 6.13 12.06
N GLU A 210 17.22 7.27 12.62
CA GLU A 210 16.84 8.46 11.87
C GLU A 210 18.08 9.17 11.30
N ASN A 211 18.02 9.57 10.03
CA ASN A 211 19.03 10.44 9.41
C ASN A 211 18.61 11.92 9.46
N ALA A 212 19.47 12.82 8.98
CA ALA A 212 19.20 14.25 9.00
C ALA A 212 17.91 14.64 8.23
N ASP A 213 17.61 13.95 7.13
CA ASP A 213 16.40 14.20 6.35
C ASP A 213 15.13 13.73 7.10
N ASP A 214 15.22 12.60 7.82
CA ASP A 214 14.16 12.07 8.68
C ASP A 214 13.78 13.05 9.78
N ILE A 215 14.80 13.55 10.47
CA ILE A 215 14.63 14.54 11.53
C ILE A 215 14.01 15.81 10.95
N ALA A 216 14.53 16.31 9.83
CA ALA A 216 14.04 17.54 9.21
C ALA A 216 12.57 17.41 8.75
N ALA A 217 12.15 16.27 8.21
CA ALA A 217 10.76 16.11 7.80
C ALA A 217 9.82 15.96 9.00
N ARG A 218 10.23 15.24 10.05
CA ARG A 218 9.47 15.13 11.31
C ARG A 218 9.24 16.51 11.93
N GLU A 219 10.26 17.36 11.95
CA GLU A 219 10.14 18.74 12.43
C GLU A 219 9.20 19.59 11.56
N ARG A 220 9.28 19.46 10.23
CA ARG A 220 8.36 20.14 9.31
C ARG A 220 6.91 19.71 9.55
N TYR A 221 6.66 18.41 9.69
CA TYR A 221 5.32 17.88 9.96
C TYR A 221 4.78 18.37 11.30
N ALA A 222 5.60 18.36 12.36
CA ALA A 222 5.22 18.88 13.68
C ALA A 222 4.84 20.37 13.61
N ARG A 223 5.59 21.18 12.85
CA ARG A 223 5.27 22.59 12.62
C ARG A 223 3.94 22.78 11.89
N LEU A 224 3.75 22.08 10.77
CA LEU A 224 2.50 22.16 9.99
C LEU A 224 1.28 21.71 10.80
N LYS A 225 1.44 20.66 11.62
CA LYS A 225 0.39 20.20 12.54
C LYS A 225 0.06 21.27 13.58
N ALA A 226 1.07 21.89 14.19
CA ALA A 226 0.85 22.96 15.17
C ALA A 226 0.18 24.20 14.56
N GLU A 227 0.56 24.57 13.34
CA GLU A 227 -0.09 25.67 12.59
C GLU A 227 -1.57 25.37 12.31
N ARG A 228 -1.88 24.17 11.82
CA ARG A 228 -3.26 23.74 11.58
C ARG A 228 -4.10 23.70 12.86
N ASP A 229 -3.55 23.10 13.92
CA ASP A 229 -4.26 22.98 15.20
C ASP A 229 -4.48 24.38 15.82
N SER A 230 -3.54 25.31 15.64
CA SER A 230 -3.72 26.72 16.02
C SER A 230 -4.88 27.39 15.26
N TRP A 231 -5.01 27.19 13.95
CA TRP A 231 -6.13 27.74 13.17
C TRP A 231 -7.49 27.24 13.66
N TRP A 232 -7.60 25.96 13.99
CA TRP A 232 -8.83 25.40 14.55
C TRP A 232 -9.16 25.93 15.95
N THR A 233 -8.14 26.25 16.76
CA THR A 233 -8.39 26.89 18.07
C THR A 233 -8.82 28.36 17.96
N THR A 234 -8.43 29.07 16.90
CA THR A 234 -8.80 30.49 16.70
C THR A 234 -10.18 30.66 16.05
N ASP A 235 -10.61 29.78 15.15
CA ASP A 235 -11.92 29.87 14.47
C ASP A 235 -13.09 29.29 15.28
N GLY A 236 -12.83 28.53 16.35
CA GLY A 236 -13.85 27.97 17.25
C GLY A 236 -14.66 29.00 18.07
N THR A 237 -14.37 30.30 17.93
CA THR A 237 -15.14 31.40 18.56
C THR A 237 -15.90 32.28 17.56
N GLY A 238 -15.81 32.02 16.26
CA GLY A 238 -16.44 32.82 15.21
C GLY A 238 -17.64 32.12 14.58
N GLY A 239 -18.78 32.07 15.29
CA GLY A 239 -20.03 31.67 14.67
C GLY A 239 -20.36 32.61 13.51
N TYR A 240 -20.32 32.11 12.28
CA TYR A 240 -20.88 32.80 11.11
C TYR A 240 -22.41 32.80 11.24
N SER A 241 -22.93 33.76 12.00
CA SER A 241 -24.32 34.19 11.97
C SER A 241 -24.36 35.64 11.52
N GLU A 242 -24.02 35.88 10.27
CA GLU A 242 -24.56 37.05 9.57
C GLU A 242 -25.55 36.52 8.54
N ASP A 243 -26.84 36.72 8.85
CA ASP A 243 -27.93 36.47 7.91
C ASP A 243 -27.70 37.30 6.64
N PRO A 244 -27.94 36.73 5.45
CA PRO A 244 -27.77 37.46 4.20
C PRO A 244 -28.80 38.60 4.11
N PRO A 245 -28.40 39.80 3.62
CA PRO A 245 -29.32 40.91 3.47
C PRO A 245 -30.34 40.62 2.36
N PHE A 246 -31.62 40.91 2.66
CA PHE A 246 -32.76 40.83 1.74
C PHE A 246 -32.60 41.70 0.49
#